data_AF-G0V5I1-F1
#
_entry.id   AF-G0V5I1-F1
#
_cell.length_a   1.000
_cell.length_b   1.000
_cell.length_c   1.000
_cell.angle_alpha   90.00
_cell.angle_beta   90.00
_cell.angle_gamma   90.00
#
_symmetry.space_group_name_H-M   'P 1'
#
loop_
_entity.id
_entity.type
_entity.pdbx_description
1 polymer ?
#
loop_
_entity_poly.entity_id
_entity_poly.type
_entity_poly.pdbx_seq_one_letter_code
_entity_poly.pdbx_strand_id
1 'polypeptide(L)'
;MIGRARLFSTTTRLLAVNKRVVPPTTEKLPDVSAFLTRIGRECSELTETYENDWNNLFSWNGRILKEKGVPVAQRKYVLKQVENLRQGHEERVRELKKGKKSFFGGERKRKANRAKWEAEQRKELADS
;
A
#
# COMPACT_ATOMS: atom_id res chain seq x y z
N MET A 1 -56.10 3.17 13.10
CA MET A 1 -54.64 3.38 13.06
C MET A 1 -54.14 2.96 11.68
N ILE A 2 -53.86 3.92 10.80
CA ILE A 2 -53.46 3.64 9.40
C ILE A 2 -51.94 3.45 9.39
N GLY A 3 -51.48 2.22 9.18
CA GLY A 3 -50.07 1.89 9.11
C GLY A 3 -49.43 2.50 7.86
N ARG A 4 -48.43 3.38 8.06
CA ARG A 4 -47.58 3.88 6.98
C ARG A 4 -46.67 2.74 6.48
N ALA A 5 -46.90 2.30 5.24
CA ALA A 5 -45.99 1.41 4.54
C ALA A 5 -44.62 2.10 4.39
N ARG A 6 -43.55 1.46 4.88
CA ARG A 6 -42.18 1.92 4.66
C ARG A 6 -41.80 1.57 3.22
N LEU A 7 -41.86 2.57 2.33
CA LEU A 7 -41.32 2.43 0.98
C LEU A 7 -39.79 2.34 1.10
N PHE A 8 -39.26 1.13 0.98
CA PHE A 8 -37.84 0.94 0.70
C PHE A 8 -37.59 1.52 -0.70
N SER A 9 -37.12 2.76 -0.73
CA SER A 9 -36.71 3.44 -1.96
C SER A 9 -35.54 2.67 -2.55
N THR A 10 -35.82 1.85 -3.56
CA THR A 10 -34.82 1.25 -4.43
C THR A 10 -34.39 2.29 -5.44
N THR A 11 -33.74 3.37 -5.00
CA THR A 11 -32.91 4.13 -5.93
C THR A 11 -31.80 3.19 -6.38
N THR A 12 -31.97 2.64 -7.58
CA THR A 12 -30.88 2.03 -8.32
C THR A 12 -29.78 3.06 -8.37
N ARG A 13 -28.74 2.89 -7.54
CA ARG A 13 -27.50 3.66 -7.67
C ARG A 13 -27.10 3.48 -9.12
N LEU A 14 -27.12 4.56 -9.90
CA LEU A 14 -26.52 4.59 -11.21
C LEU A 14 -25.09 4.07 -11.01
N LEU A 15 -24.84 2.84 -11.48
CA LEU A 15 -23.50 2.29 -11.54
C LEU A 15 -22.80 3.14 -12.59
N ALA A 16 -22.20 4.25 -12.14
CA ALA A 16 -21.25 4.99 -12.93
C ALA A 16 -20.19 3.96 -13.32
N VAL A 17 -20.23 3.54 -14.59
CA VAL A 17 -19.15 2.81 -15.21
C VAL A 17 -17.99 3.77 -15.16
N ASN A 18 -17.19 3.66 -14.09
CA ASN A 18 -15.98 4.42 -13.93
C ASN A 18 -15.06 3.91 -15.04
N LYS A 19 -15.14 4.54 -16.21
CA LYS A 19 -14.21 4.31 -17.31
C LYS A 19 -12.85 4.59 -16.70
N ARG A 20 -12.07 3.54 -16.53
CA ARG A 20 -10.75 3.59 -15.92
C ARG A 20 -9.80 4.32 -16.87
N VAL A 21 -9.89 5.64 -16.93
CA VAL A 21 -9.01 6.50 -17.74
C VAL A 21 -7.57 6.33 -17.25
N VAL A 22 -6.68 5.98 -18.17
CA VAL A 22 -5.24 5.92 -17.90
C VAL A 22 -4.75 7.38 -17.85
N PRO A 23 -4.23 7.85 -16.71
CA PRO A 23 -3.69 9.20 -16.63
C PRO A 23 -2.42 9.31 -17.48
N PRO A 24 -2.15 10.47 -18.10
CA PRO A 24 -0.90 10.70 -18.81
C PRO A 24 0.28 10.65 -17.82
N THR A 25 1.46 10.30 -18.34
CA THR A 25 2.71 10.39 -17.60
C THR A 25 3.00 11.86 -17.23
N THR A 26 3.48 12.10 -16.02
CA THR A 26 3.88 13.43 -15.56
C THR A 26 5.40 13.56 -15.54
N GLU A 27 5.95 14.78 -15.57
CA GLU A 27 7.42 14.99 -15.52
C GLU A 27 8.08 14.32 -14.32
N LYS A 28 7.35 14.22 -13.20
CA LYS A 28 7.82 13.58 -11.96
C LYS A 28 7.76 12.05 -12.02
N LEU A 29 6.90 11.50 -12.88
CA LEU A 29 6.65 10.07 -13.05
C LEU A 29 6.61 9.77 -14.56
N PRO A 30 7.77 9.82 -15.22
CA PRO A 30 7.85 9.58 -16.66
C PRO A 30 7.60 8.11 -17.02
N ASP A 31 7.82 7.21 -16.08
CA ASP A 31 7.94 5.78 -16.33
C ASP A 31 7.45 4.90 -15.17
N VAL A 32 7.16 3.62 -15.45
CA VAL A 32 6.71 2.63 -14.45
C VAL A 32 7.81 2.37 -13.42
N SER A 33 9.06 2.24 -13.86
CA SER A 33 10.22 2.09 -12.99
C SER A 33 10.34 3.22 -11.96
N ALA A 34 10.13 4.47 -12.40
CA ALA A 34 10.12 5.66 -11.55
C ALA A 34 8.97 5.62 -10.54
N PHE A 35 7.77 5.22 -10.98
CA PHE A 35 6.61 5.05 -10.10
C PHE A 35 6.84 3.99 -9.03
N LEU A 36 7.31 2.80 -9.41
CA LEU A 36 7.54 1.68 -8.49
C LEU A 36 8.64 1.99 -7.47
N THR A 37 9.68 2.70 -7.90
CA THR A 37 10.75 3.19 -7.00
C THR A 37 10.20 4.25 -6.04
N ARG A 38 9.35 5.17 -6.53
CA ARG A 38 8.77 6.26 -5.74
C ARG A 38 7.87 5.76 -4.60
N ILE A 39 7.08 4.70 -4.83
CA ILE A 39 6.18 4.13 -3.83
C ILE A 39 6.89 3.25 -2.79
N GLY A 40 8.12 2.80 -3.06
CA GLY A 40 8.95 2.02 -2.16
C GLY A 40 8.38 0.63 -1.82
N ARG A 41 8.61 0.15 -0.58
CA ARG A 41 8.17 -1.19 -0.11
C ARG A 41 8.59 -2.36 -1.01
N GLU A 42 9.83 -2.35 -1.49
CA GLU A 42 10.40 -3.42 -2.34
C GLU A 42 9.60 -3.62 -3.64
N CYS A 43 8.88 -2.60 -4.12
CA CYS A 43 8.11 -2.69 -5.36
C CYS A 43 8.96 -2.47 -6.62
N SER A 44 10.22 -2.05 -6.49
CA SER A 44 11.16 -1.84 -7.60
C SER A 44 11.44 -3.11 -8.41
N GLU A 45 11.42 -4.28 -7.76
CA GLU A 45 11.61 -5.59 -8.41
C GLU A 45 10.47 -5.95 -9.37
N LEU A 46 9.29 -5.35 -9.19
CA LEU A 46 8.13 -5.61 -10.03
C LEU A 46 8.23 -4.94 -11.41
N THR A 47 9.26 -4.11 -11.65
CA THR A 47 9.45 -3.41 -12.93
C THR A 47 9.51 -4.39 -14.10
N GLU A 48 10.24 -5.50 -13.94
CA GLU A 48 10.31 -6.57 -14.95
C GLU A 48 8.95 -7.22 -15.18
N THR A 49 8.16 -7.40 -14.11
CA THR A 49 6.83 -8.01 -14.21
C THR A 49 5.89 -7.16 -15.06
N TYR A 50 6.02 -5.83 -15.00
CA TYR A 50 5.17 -4.89 -15.76
C TYR A 50 5.74 -4.52 -17.13
N GLU A 51 6.90 -5.07 -17.53
CA GLU A 51 7.56 -4.78 -18.81
C GLU A 51 7.88 -3.28 -18.99
N ASN A 52 7.91 -2.53 -17.88
CA ASN A 52 8.02 -1.07 -17.84
C ASN A 52 6.94 -0.31 -18.64
N ASP A 53 5.80 -0.95 -18.90
CA ASP A 53 4.72 -0.36 -19.70
C ASP A 53 3.67 0.36 -18.84
N TRP A 54 3.53 1.67 -19.06
CA TRP A 54 2.57 2.50 -18.31
C TRP A 54 1.13 1.98 -18.44
N ASN A 55 0.73 1.54 -19.63
CA ASN A 55 -0.60 1.00 -19.85
C ASN A 55 -0.86 -0.30 -19.06
N ASN A 56 0.14 -1.16 -18.91
CA ASN A 56 0.02 -2.41 -18.14
C ASN A 56 -0.20 -2.13 -16.66
N LEU A 57 0.49 -1.13 -16.10
CA LEU A 57 0.33 -0.71 -14.71
C LEU A 57 -1.12 -0.34 -14.36
N PHE A 58 -1.80 0.38 -15.26
CA PHE A 58 -3.18 0.82 -15.03
C PHE A 58 -4.23 -0.19 -15.48
N SER A 59 -3.93 -1.02 -16.49
CA SER A 59 -4.86 -2.01 -17.02
C SER A 59 -5.00 -3.24 -16.10
N TRP A 60 -3.90 -3.67 -15.46
CA TRP A 60 -3.89 -4.93 -14.73
C TRP A 60 -4.72 -4.92 -13.46
N ASN A 61 -5.43 -6.03 -13.27
CA ASN A 61 -6.26 -6.28 -12.11
C ASN A 61 -5.54 -7.16 -11.08
N GLY A 62 -6.07 -7.20 -9.85
CA GLY A 62 -5.51 -8.05 -8.80
C GLY A 62 -5.48 -9.55 -9.12
N ARG A 63 -6.29 -10.02 -10.06
CA ARG A 63 -6.25 -11.41 -10.54
C ARG A 63 -5.01 -11.66 -11.41
N ILE A 64 -4.77 -10.81 -12.40
CA ILE A 64 -3.60 -10.87 -13.29
C ILE A 64 -2.31 -10.79 -12.47
N LEU A 65 -2.25 -9.89 -11.50
CA LEU A 65 -1.10 -9.76 -10.61
C LEU A 65 -0.88 -10.98 -9.72
N LYS A 66 -1.94 -11.72 -9.38
CA LYS A 66 -1.81 -13.00 -8.66
C LYS A 66 -1.22 -14.07 -9.58
N GLU A 67 -1.66 -14.13 -10.83
CA GLU A 67 -1.18 -15.08 -11.84
C GLU A 67 0.30 -14.83 -12.18
N LYS A 68 0.73 -13.57 -12.22
CA LYS A 68 2.12 -13.15 -12.38
C LYS A 68 3.02 -13.35 -11.14
N GLY A 69 2.48 -13.90 -10.04
CA GLY A 69 3.27 -14.23 -8.84
C GLY A 69 3.50 -13.08 -7.84
N VAL A 70 2.84 -11.92 -8.02
CA VAL A 70 3.04 -10.77 -7.12
C VAL A 70 2.46 -11.04 -5.72
N PRO A 71 3.26 -10.86 -4.64
CA PRO A 71 2.81 -11.00 -3.26
C PRO A 71 1.55 -10.19 -2.94
N VAL A 72 0.68 -10.74 -2.08
CA VAL A 72 -0.63 -10.13 -1.75
C VAL A 72 -0.50 -8.71 -1.20
N ALA A 73 0.49 -8.47 -0.35
CA ALA A 73 0.71 -7.16 0.28
C ALA A 73 1.16 -6.09 -0.74
N GLN A 74 2.12 -6.43 -1.60
CA GLN A 74 2.60 -5.56 -2.68
C GLN A 74 1.48 -5.28 -3.68
N ARG A 75 0.75 -6.32 -4.12
CA ARG A 75 -0.39 -6.16 -5.03
C ARG A 75 -1.44 -5.19 -4.54
N LYS A 76 -1.89 -5.32 -3.29
CA LYS A 76 -2.87 -4.39 -2.69
C LYS A 76 -2.31 -2.97 -2.59
N TYR A 77 -1.02 -2.85 -2.32
CA TYR A 77 -0.36 -1.56 -2.18
C TYR A 77 -0.23 -0.85 -3.53
N VAL A 78 0.28 -1.52 -4.57
CA VAL A 78 0.42 -0.97 -5.93
C VAL A 78 -0.94 -0.51 -6.45
N LEU A 79 -1.97 -1.37 -6.38
CA LEU A 79 -3.32 -1.00 -6.84
C LEU A 79 -3.88 0.23 -6.13
N LYS A 80 -3.59 0.38 -4.83
CA LYS A 80 -4.00 1.57 -4.08
C LYS A 80 -3.26 2.84 -4.54
N GLN A 81 -1.98 2.73 -4.88
CA GLN A 81 -1.21 3.88 -5.39
C GLN A 81 -1.62 4.25 -6.81
N VAL A 82 -1.88 3.26 -7.67
CA VAL A 82 -2.43 3.46 -9.01
C VAL A 82 -3.77 4.19 -8.94
N GLU A 83 -4.64 3.82 -8.00
CA GLU A 83 -5.92 4.51 -7.80
C GLU A 83 -5.75 5.94 -7.26
N ASN A 84 -4.81 6.17 -6.34
CA ASN A 84 -4.48 7.54 -5.91
C ASN A 84 -4.04 8.41 -7.10
N LEU A 85 -3.26 7.84 -8.02
CA LEU A 85 -2.78 8.52 -9.22
C LEU A 85 -3.94 8.80 -10.20
N ARG A 86 -4.88 7.85 -10.39
CA ARG A 86 -6.11 8.07 -11.18
C ARG A 86 -6.98 9.19 -10.63
N GLN A 87 -7.04 9.34 -9.30
CA GLN A 87 -7.85 10.37 -8.63
C GLN A 87 -7.16 11.75 -8.60
N GLY A 88 -5.97 11.90 -9.21
CA GLY A 88 -5.20 13.14 -9.18
C GLY A 88 -4.54 13.43 -7.83
N HIS A 89 -4.42 12.43 -6.95
CA HIS A 89 -3.74 12.55 -5.66
C HIS A 89 -2.24 12.21 -5.76
N GLU A 90 -1.54 12.84 -6.69
CA GLU A 90 -0.11 12.59 -6.94
C GLU A 90 0.77 12.77 -5.69
N GLU A 91 0.45 13.73 -4.83
CA GLU A 91 1.17 13.95 -3.57
C GLU A 91 1.15 12.72 -2.64
N ARG A 92 0.11 11.88 -2.75
CA ARG A 92 -0.03 10.65 -1.94
C ARG A 92 0.80 9.49 -2.51
N VAL A 93 1.30 9.60 -3.74
CA VAL A 93 2.19 8.63 -4.38
C VAL A 93 3.61 8.81 -3.82
N ARG A 94 3.80 8.28 -2.63
CA ARG A 94 5.06 8.29 -1.88
C ARG A 94 5.15 7.06 -1.00
N GLU A 95 6.35 6.70 -0.57
CA GLU A 95 6.53 5.56 0.32
C GLU A 95 5.84 5.77 1.69
N LEU A 96 4.80 4.98 1.94
CA LEU A 96 4.18 4.88 3.25
C LEU A 96 4.87 3.76 4.03
N LYS A 97 5.79 4.09 4.93
CA LYS A 97 6.51 3.07 5.73
C LYS A 97 5.56 2.22 6.56
N LYS A 98 5.85 0.91 6.67
CA LYS A 98 5.10 0.01 7.57
C LYS A 98 5.43 0.38 9.02
N GLY A 99 4.45 0.27 9.91
CA GLY A 99 4.69 0.45 11.33
C GLY A 99 5.67 -0.60 11.85
N LYS A 100 6.78 -0.17 12.44
CA LYS A 100 7.75 -1.03 13.12
C LYS A 100 7.50 -0.97 14.62
N LYS A 101 7.73 -2.09 15.32
CA LYS A 101 7.74 -2.07 16.80
C LYS A 101 8.91 -1.22 17.31
N SER A 102 8.81 -0.71 18.53
CA SER A 102 9.92 0.00 19.16
C SER A 102 11.14 -0.91 19.32
N PHE A 103 12.32 -0.33 19.53
CA PHE A 103 13.55 -1.08 19.78
C PHE A 103 13.38 -2.15 20.86
N PHE A 104 12.73 -1.81 21.97
CA PHE A 104 12.42 -2.72 23.08
C PHE A 104 11.20 -3.63 22.83
N GLY A 105 10.68 -3.70 21.60
CA GLY A 105 9.56 -4.55 21.22
C GLY A 105 8.18 -3.87 21.30
N GLY A 106 7.14 -4.68 21.42
CA GLY A 106 5.76 -4.20 21.59
C GLY A 106 5.43 -3.89 23.06
N GLU A 107 4.33 -3.16 23.28
CA GLU A 107 3.89 -2.67 24.60
C GLU A 107 4.02 -3.72 25.72
N ARG A 108 3.43 -4.90 25.51
CA ARG A 108 3.39 -5.99 26.50
C ARG A 108 4.76 -6.53 26.90
N LYS A 109 5.73 -6.53 25.98
CA LYS A 109 7.09 -7.09 26.22
C LYS A 109 8.12 -6.01 26.55
N ARG A 110 7.75 -4.73 26.48
CA ARG A 110 8.71 -3.62 26.57
C ARG A 110 9.47 -3.60 27.89
N LYS A 111 8.78 -3.76 29.02
CA LYS A 111 9.39 -3.75 30.36
C LYS A 111 10.41 -4.88 30.53
N ALA A 112 10.04 -6.10 30.14
CA ALA A 112 10.92 -7.26 30.23
C ALA A 112 12.16 -7.12 29.34
N ASN A 113 11.97 -6.70 28.09
CA ASN A 113 13.08 -6.51 27.15
C ASN A 113 14.04 -5.40 27.60
N ARG A 114 13.51 -4.30 28.16
CA ARG A 114 14.34 -3.22 28.71
C ARG A 114 15.16 -3.72 29.91
N ALA A 115 14.54 -4.40 30.86
CA ALA A 115 15.23 -4.93 32.03
C ALA A 115 16.34 -5.92 31.63
N LYS A 116 16.08 -6.78 30.64
CA LYS A 116 17.10 -7.69 30.09
C LYS A 116 18.29 -6.92 29.49
N TRP A 117 18.01 -5.93 28.65
CA TRP A 117 19.04 -5.12 28.01
C TRP A 117 19.89 -4.35 29.03
N GLU A 118 19.27 -3.74 30.05
CA GLU A 118 19.98 -3.05 31.13
C GLU A 118 20.86 -4.02 31.95
N ALA A 119 20.41 -5.25 32.17
CA ALA A 119 21.20 -6.26 32.87
C ALA A 119 22.42 -6.72 32.07
N GLU A 120 22.30 -6.83 30.74
CA GLU A 120 23.43 -7.13 29.83
C GLU A 120 24.46 -6.01 29.85
N GLN A 121 24.03 -4.75 29.75
CA GLN A 121 24.93 -3.59 29.81
C GLN A 121 25.68 -3.49 31.15
N ARG A 122 25.02 -3.80 32.27
CA ARG A 122 25.70 -3.83 33.59
C ARG A 122 26.75 -4.93 33.70
N LYS A 123 26.53 -6.08 33.05
CA LYS A 123 27.51 -7.18 33.02
C LYS A 123 28.72 -6.77 32.19
N GLU A 124 28.50 -6.24 30.99
CA GLU A 124 29.58 -5.74 30.13
C GLU A 124 30.46 -4.69 30.82
N LEU A 125 29.84 -3.78 31.60
CA LEU A 125 30.56 -2.76 32.39
C LEU A 125 31.33 -3.35 33.58
N ALA A 126 30.91 -4.48 34.13
CA ALA A 126 31.58 -5.13 35.24
C ALA A 126 32.75 -6.02 34.77
N ASP A 127 32.67 -6.52 33.54
CA ASP A 127 33.68 -7.38 32.91
C ASP A 127 34.78 -6.56 32.17
N SER A 128 34.64 -5.23 32.11
CA SER A 128 35.60 -4.28 31.51
C SER A 128 36.42 -3.55 32.57
#